data_AF-A0A932UQV9-F1
#
_entry.id   AF-A0A932UQV9-F1
#
_cell.length_a   1.000
_cell.length_b   1.000
_cell.length_c   1.000
_cell.angle_alpha   90.00
_cell.angle_beta   90.00
_cell.angle_gamma   90.00
#
_symmetry.space_group_name_H-M   'P 1'
#
loop_
_entity.id
_entity.type
_entity.pdbx_description
1 polymer ?
#
loop_
_entity_poly.entity_id
_entity_poly.type
_entity_poly.pdbx_seq_one_letter_code
_entity_poly.pdbx_strand_id
1 'polypeptide(L)'
;MAGQRVGEREGEVAVKKLLLLPACLLLLLCLPSPSPSQGVTIPSPLGYVNDYAGVIDPATETALTNLIKAVEQKTTAEIAILTVETTKPLETFQYSIQVFDQWKIGKKGKDNQEEVGK
;
A
#
# COMPACT_ATOMS: atom_id res chain seq x y z
N MET A 1 7.92 59.20 -46.34
CA MET A 1 7.69 58.75 -44.95
C MET A 1 7.48 57.24 -44.96
N ALA A 2 8.55 56.46 -44.78
CA ALA A 2 8.51 55.01 -44.61
C ALA A 2 9.89 54.56 -44.10
N GLY A 3 9.94 53.53 -43.24
CA GLY A 3 11.19 52.85 -42.92
C GLY A 3 11.34 52.35 -41.47
N GLN A 4 10.42 51.48 -41.04
CA GLN A 4 10.56 50.42 -40.04
C GLN A 4 11.73 50.42 -39.01
N ARG A 5 11.36 50.57 -37.72
CA ARG A 5 12.10 50.01 -36.56
C ARG A 5 11.79 48.51 -36.42
N VAL A 6 12.45 47.65 -37.21
CA VAL A 6 12.24 46.18 -37.13
C VAL A 6 13.49 45.41 -36.67
N GLY A 7 14.68 46.02 -36.64
CA GLY A 7 15.92 45.28 -36.36
C GLY A 7 16.23 44.91 -34.90
N GLU A 8 15.62 45.56 -33.90
CA GLU A 8 16.14 45.50 -32.51
C GLU A 8 15.44 44.45 -31.62
N ARG A 9 14.27 43.93 -32.03
CA ARG A 9 13.52 42.91 -31.27
C ARG A 9 14.04 41.47 -31.49
N GLU A 10 14.70 41.21 -32.62
CA GLU A 10 15.16 39.88 -33.03
C GLU A 10 16.34 39.38 -32.17
N GLY A 11 17.29 40.26 -31.85
CA GLY A 11 18.47 39.93 -31.05
C GLY A 11 18.14 39.64 -29.58
N GLU A 12 17.25 40.42 -28.97
CA GLU A 12 16.83 40.23 -27.58
C GLU A 12 16.06 38.90 -27.40
N VAL A 13 15.24 38.53 -28.39
CA VAL A 13 14.50 37.25 -28.42
C VAL A 13 15.44 36.06 -28.61
N ALA A 14 16.47 36.18 -29.46
CA ALA A 14 17.45 35.13 -29.68
C ALA A 14 18.31 34.86 -28.43
N VAL A 15 18.74 35.90 -27.72
CA VAL A 15 19.53 35.75 -26.48
C VAL A 15 18.68 35.17 -25.36
N LYS A 16 17.41 35.58 -25.23
CA LYS A 16 16.45 34.99 -24.29
C LYS A 16 16.25 33.49 -24.56
N LYS A 17 16.09 33.09 -25.82
CA LYS A 17 15.97 31.68 -26.24
C LYS A 17 17.26 30.88 -25.98
N LEU A 18 18.42 31.48 -26.23
CA LEU A 18 19.75 30.87 -26.02
C LEU A 18 20.06 30.65 -24.53
N LEU A 19 19.53 31.50 -23.64
CA LEU A 19 19.66 31.39 -22.18
C LEU A 19 18.52 30.57 -21.54
N LEU A 20 17.32 30.51 -22.15
CA LEU A 20 16.19 29.69 -21.73
C LEU A 20 16.42 28.18 -21.92
N LEU A 21 17.15 27.78 -22.98
CA LEU A 21 17.41 26.36 -23.27
C LEU A 21 18.23 25.64 -22.18
N PRO A 22 19.40 26.16 -21.72
CA PRO A 22 20.13 25.52 -20.62
C PRO A 22 19.41 25.68 -19.28
N ALA A 23 18.64 26.76 -19.07
CA ALA A 23 17.84 26.94 -17.86
C ALA A 23 16.70 25.90 -17.77
N CYS A 24 16.02 25.61 -18.89
CA CYS A 24 15.04 24.53 -18.96
C CYS A 24 15.68 23.15 -18.76
N LEU A 25 16.88 22.92 -19.30
CA LEU A 25 17.61 21.65 -19.11
C LEU A 25 18.06 21.46 -17.65
N LEU A 26 18.51 22.54 -16.99
CA LEU A 26 18.88 22.53 -15.57
C LEU A 26 17.65 22.32 -14.67
N LEU A 27 16.50 22.89 -15.04
CA LEU A 27 15.22 22.71 -14.34
C LEU A 27 14.69 21.28 -14.48
N LEU A 28 14.89 20.64 -15.64
CA LEU A 28 14.55 19.23 -15.86
C LEU A 28 15.42 18.29 -15.01
N LEU A 29 16.67 18.65 -14.70
CA LEU A 29 17.58 17.85 -13.88
C LEU A 29 17.27 17.90 -12.37
N CYS A 30 16.39 18.82 -11.93
CA CYS A 30 16.02 19.02 -10.52
C CYS A 30 14.68 18.35 -10.15
N LEU A 31 14.11 17.53 -11.03
CA LEU A 31 12.91 16.78 -10.72
C LEU A 31 13.21 15.77 -9.59
N PRO A 32 12.46 15.77 -8.47
CA PRO A 32 12.64 14.79 -7.41
C PRO A 32 12.42 13.39 -7.97
N SER A 33 13.40 12.51 -7.79
CA SER A 33 13.30 11.11 -8.20
C SER A 33 12.12 10.46 -7.44
N PRO A 34 11.22 9.71 -8.11
CA PRO A 34 10.22 8.92 -7.40
C PRO A 34 10.97 7.93 -6.50
N SER A 35 10.79 8.09 -5.18
CA SER A 35 11.31 7.12 -4.22
C SER A 35 10.50 5.84 -4.35
N PRO A 36 11.10 4.64 -4.30
CA PRO A 36 10.31 3.41 -4.23
C PRO A 36 9.42 3.50 -3.01
N SER A 37 8.10 3.51 -3.22
CA SER A 37 7.15 3.31 -2.15
C SER A 37 7.47 1.96 -1.53
N GLN A 38 7.93 1.95 -0.28
CA GLN A 38 8.08 0.71 0.50
C GLN A 38 6.67 0.19 0.77
N GLY A 39 6.14 -0.54 -0.21
CA GLY A 39 4.86 -1.21 -0.10
C GLY A 39 4.93 -2.24 1.02
N VAL A 40 3.82 -2.40 1.71
CA VAL A 40 3.68 -3.40 2.77
C VAL A 40 3.35 -4.73 2.10
N THR A 41 4.16 -5.75 2.38
CA THR A 41 3.92 -7.08 1.84
C THR A 41 3.00 -7.86 2.78
N ILE A 42 1.85 -8.27 2.27
CA ILE A 42 0.94 -9.20 2.95
C ILE A 42 1.16 -10.59 2.35
N PRO A 43 1.50 -11.62 3.16
CA PRO A 43 1.70 -12.97 2.65
C PRO A 43 0.38 -13.64 2.27
N SER A 44 0.43 -14.61 1.37
CA SER A 44 -0.75 -15.38 0.94
C SER A 44 -1.15 -16.40 2.00
N PRO A 45 -2.43 -16.50 2.40
CA PRO A 45 -2.85 -17.37 3.49
C PRO A 45 -2.57 -18.85 3.20
N LEU A 46 -2.11 -19.58 4.21
CA LEU A 46 -1.89 -21.02 4.22
C LEU A 46 -3.09 -21.78 4.82
N GLY A 47 -3.82 -21.15 5.74
CA GLY A 47 -4.96 -21.75 6.43
C GLY A 47 -5.38 -20.97 7.67
N TYR A 48 -5.82 -21.67 8.72
CA TYR A 48 -6.25 -21.07 9.98
C TYR A 48 -5.10 -20.44 10.77
N VAL A 49 -3.92 -21.05 10.73
CA VAL A 49 -2.70 -20.55 11.38
C VAL A 49 -1.66 -20.32 10.30
N ASN A 50 -1.10 -19.12 10.28
CA ASN A 50 -0.18 -18.65 9.25
C ASN A 50 1.08 -18.12 9.96
N ASP A 51 1.98 -19.02 10.32
CA ASP A 51 3.17 -18.69 11.12
C ASP A 51 4.39 -18.39 10.24
N TYR A 52 4.50 -17.17 9.72
CA TYR A 52 5.68 -16.78 8.92
C TYR A 52 6.87 -16.36 9.78
N ALA A 53 6.66 -16.08 11.06
CA ALA A 53 7.74 -15.77 11.99
C ALA A 53 8.39 -17.02 12.60
N GLY A 54 7.79 -18.21 12.43
CA GLY A 54 8.30 -19.46 12.99
C GLY A 54 8.26 -19.49 14.52
N VAL A 55 7.27 -18.84 15.12
CA VAL A 55 7.15 -18.70 16.59
C VAL A 55 6.10 -19.63 17.20
N ILE A 56 5.38 -20.39 16.39
CA ILE A 56 4.35 -21.34 16.83
C ILE A 56 4.85 -22.76 16.61
N ASP A 57 4.86 -23.57 17.66
CA ASP A 57 5.24 -24.98 17.53
C ASP A 57 4.10 -25.83 16.93
N PRO A 58 4.40 -26.98 16.31
CA PRO A 58 3.40 -27.82 15.63
C PRO A 58 2.25 -28.31 16.52
N ALA A 59 2.50 -28.58 17.80
CA ALA A 59 1.46 -29.01 18.74
C ALA A 59 0.49 -27.85 19.02
N THR A 60 1.02 -26.65 19.22
CA THR A 60 0.21 -25.42 19.39
C THR A 60 -0.57 -25.09 18.12
N GLU A 61 0.04 -25.17 16.94
CA GLU A 61 -0.66 -24.95 15.66
C GLU A 61 -1.86 -25.90 15.49
N THR A 62 -1.67 -27.18 15.82
CA THR A 62 -2.72 -28.19 15.76
C THR A 62 -3.86 -27.87 16.74
N ALA A 63 -3.52 -27.47 17.97
CA ALA A 63 -4.50 -27.10 18.98
C ALA A 63 -5.32 -25.86 18.56
N LEU A 64 -4.64 -24.81 18.08
CA LEU A 64 -5.27 -23.59 17.58
C LEU A 64 -6.19 -23.88 16.39
N THR A 65 -5.72 -24.68 15.43
CA THR A 65 -6.51 -25.09 14.26
C THR A 65 -7.80 -25.80 14.68
N ASN A 66 -7.73 -26.72 15.65
CA ASN A 66 -8.90 -27.44 16.14
C ASN A 66 -9.88 -26.51 16.88
N LEU A 67 -9.36 -25.58 17.68
CA LEU A 67 -10.17 -24.59 18.38
C LEU A 67 -10.90 -23.67 17.41
N ILE A 68 -10.18 -23.14 16.42
CA ILE A 68 -10.75 -22.28 15.37
C ILE A 68 -11.87 -23.02 14.66
N LYS A 69 -11.60 -24.24 14.14
CA LYS A 69 -12.64 -25.07 13.49
C LYS A 69 -13.87 -25.27 14.36
N ALA A 70 -13.71 -25.51 15.65
CA ALA A 70 -14.82 -25.69 16.58
C ALA A 70 -15.64 -24.38 16.76
N VAL A 71 -14.99 -23.23 16.73
CA VAL A 71 -15.67 -21.93 16.74
C VAL A 71 -16.45 -21.73 15.44
N GLU A 72 -15.81 -21.93 14.29
CA GLU A 72 -16.48 -21.73 12.99
C GLU A 72 -17.71 -22.64 12.83
N GLN A 73 -17.61 -23.88 13.30
CA GLN A 73 -18.74 -24.83 13.29
C GLN A 73 -19.91 -24.38 14.17
N LYS A 74 -19.64 -23.73 15.30
CA LYS A 74 -20.65 -23.34 16.28
C LYS A 74 -21.27 -21.98 16.02
N THR A 75 -20.49 -21.04 15.48
CA THR A 75 -20.90 -19.63 15.35
C THR A 75 -20.89 -19.12 13.93
N THR A 76 -20.27 -19.85 13.00
CA THR A 76 -19.96 -19.41 11.63
C THR A 76 -18.99 -18.23 11.52
N ALA A 77 -18.42 -17.78 12.64
CA ALA A 77 -17.34 -16.80 12.63
C ALA A 77 -16.08 -17.44 12.05
N GLU A 78 -15.37 -16.70 11.20
CA GLU A 78 -14.10 -17.15 10.59
C GLU A 78 -12.93 -16.51 11.34
N ILE A 79 -11.93 -17.32 11.70
CA ILE A 79 -10.77 -16.86 12.48
C ILE A 79 -9.50 -17.28 11.78
N ALA A 80 -8.56 -16.34 11.62
CA ALA A 80 -7.21 -16.62 11.17
C ALA A 80 -6.19 -16.05 12.15
N ILE A 81 -5.11 -16.79 12.37
CA ILE A 81 -3.94 -16.37 13.15
C ILE A 81 -2.79 -16.11 12.17
N LEU A 82 -2.13 -14.97 12.32
CA LEU A 82 -0.99 -14.57 11.50
C LEU A 82 0.15 -14.11 12.41
N THR A 83 1.35 -14.64 12.17
CA THR A 83 2.59 -14.10 12.71
C THR A 83 3.50 -13.70 11.54
N VAL A 84 4.19 -12.57 11.69
CA VAL A 84 5.15 -12.04 10.71
C VAL A 84 6.32 -11.44 11.47
N GLU A 85 7.51 -11.42 10.85
CA GLU A 85 8.70 -10.82 11.48
C GLU A 85 8.52 -9.32 11.75
N THR A 86 7.77 -8.62 10.91
CA THR A 86 7.51 -7.19 11.05
C THR A 86 6.22 -6.78 10.36
N THR A 87 5.53 -5.81 10.96
CA THR A 87 4.37 -5.12 10.35
C THR A 87 4.76 -3.78 9.73
N LYS A 88 6.01 -3.34 9.94
CA LYS A 88 6.52 -2.07 9.43
C LYS A 88 6.47 -2.03 7.89
N PRO A 89 6.24 -0.84 7.30
CA PRO A 89 6.11 0.46 7.97
C PRO A 89 4.76 0.74 8.65
N LEU A 90 3.80 -0.18 8.62
CA LEU A 90 2.50 0.04 9.23
C LEU A 90 2.51 -0.22 10.74
N GLU A 91 1.59 0.45 11.41
CA GLU A 91 1.14 0.03 12.73
C GLU A 91 0.40 -1.31 12.64
N THR A 92 0.50 -2.13 13.69
CA THR A 92 -0.05 -3.49 13.71
C THR A 92 -1.54 -3.54 13.36
N PHE A 93 -2.34 -2.57 13.82
CA PHE A 93 -3.76 -2.49 13.50
C PHE A 93 -4.00 -2.15 12.02
N GLN A 94 -3.21 -1.26 11.42
CA GLN A 94 -3.36 -0.95 9.99
C GLN A 94 -2.96 -2.14 9.13
N TYR A 95 -1.90 -2.86 9.53
CA TYR A 95 -1.49 -4.09 8.89
C TYR A 95 -2.60 -5.14 8.95
N SER A 96 -3.25 -5.34 10.10
CA SER A 96 -4.33 -6.32 10.24
C SER A 96 -5.55 -6.00 9.37
N ILE A 97 -5.88 -4.72 9.16
CA ILE A 97 -6.92 -4.31 8.22
C ILE A 97 -6.56 -4.69 6.78
N GLN A 98 -5.30 -4.48 6.35
CA GLN A 98 -4.86 -4.89 5.01
C GLN A 98 -4.87 -6.40 4.84
N VAL A 99 -4.45 -7.16 5.86
CA VAL A 99 -4.54 -8.61 5.88
C VAL A 99 -6.00 -9.05 5.71
N PHE A 100 -6.90 -8.50 6.53
CA PHE A 100 -8.32 -8.84 6.50
C PHE A 100 -8.94 -8.56 5.13
N ASP A 101 -8.66 -7.38 4.55
CA ASP A 101 -9.16 -7.04 3.22
C ASP A 101 -8.56 -7.93 2.13
N GLN A 102 -7.25 -8.19 2.15
CA GLN A 102 -6.60 -8.99 1.11
C GLN A 102 -7.00 -10.47 1.17
N TRP A 103 -7.15 -11.02 2.38
CA TRP A 103 -7.53 -12.41 2.60
C TRP A 103 -9.03 -12.64 2.48
N LYS A 104 -9.83 -11.55 2.44
CA LYS A 104 -11.30 -11.62 2.36
C LYS A 104 -11.88 -12.52 3.45
N ILE A 105 -11.34 -12.41 4.66
CA ILE A 105 -11.85 -13.12 5.84
C ILE A 105 -13.26 -12.61 6.11
N GLY A 106 -14.24 -13.50 6.26
CA GLY A 106 -15.65 -13.15 6.34
C GLY A 106 -16.40 -13.48 5.04
N LYS A 107 -17.42 -14.34 5.16
CA LYS A 107 -18.34 -14.65 4.05
C LYS A 107 -19.09 -13.41 3.58
N LYS A 108 -19.00 -13.09 2.28
CA LYS A 108 -19.95 -12.19 1.63
C LYS A 108 -21.37 -12.73 1.83
N GLY A 109 -22.21 -11.98 2.55
CA GLY A 109 -23.65 -12.26 2.68
C GLY A 109 -24.13 -12.76 4.05
N LYS A 110 -23.26 -12.87 5.07
CA LYS A 110 -23.71 -12.96 6.47
C LYS A 110 -23.24 -11.72 7.20
N ASP A 111 -24.16 -10.77 7.28
CA ASP A 111 -23.99 -9.52 7.99
C ASP A 111 -23.83 -9.85 9.48
N ASN A 112 -22.57 -9.92 9.92
CA ASN A 112 -22.22 -9.83 11.34
C ASN A 112 -21.93 -8.36 11.70
N GLN A 113 -22.55 -7.41 10.98
CA GLN A 113 -22.88 -6.13 11.60
C GLN A 113 -23.92 -6.46 12.66
N GLU A 114 -23.43 -6.50 13.90
CA GLU A 114 -24.22 -6.46 15.09
C GLU A 114 -25.22 -5.30 14.94
N GLU A 115 -26.46 -5.63 14.58
CA GLU A 115 -27.59 -4.73 14.68
C GLU A 115 -27.77 -4.45 16.17
N VAL A 116 -27.12 -3.38 16.66
CA VAL A 116 -27.40 -2.83 17.98
C VAL A 116 -28.78 -2.20 17.91
N GLY A 117 -29.80 -3.05 18.04
CA GLY A 117 -31.17 -2.64 18.23
C GLY A 117 -31.39 -2.16 19.65
N LYS A 118 -31.25 -0.84 19.86
CA LYS A 118 -32.27 0.01 20.50
C LYS A 118 -31.92 1.48 20.46
#